data_AF-A0A8U0M0C6-F1
#
_entry.id   AF-A0A8U0M0C6-F1
#
_cell.length_a   1.000
_cell.length_b   1.000
_cell.length_c   1.000
_cell.angle_alpha   90.00
_cell.angle_beta   90.00
_cell.angle_gamma   90.00
#
_symmetry.space_group_name_H-M   'P 1'
#
loop_
_entity.id
_entity.type
_entity.pdbx_description
1 polymer ?
#
loop_
_entity_poly.entity_id
_entity_poly.type
_entity_poly.pdbx_seq_one_letter_code
_entity_poly.pdbx_strand_id
1 'polypeptide(L)' 'METTKLIDDEIPPMKKGQLNVYKPSDIKRWGVERFLEATAVKEPFLREFPDFTEAENRRMDELLAEGDKGAV' A
#
# COMPACT_ATOMS: atom_id res chain seq x y z
N MET A 1 -5.42 17.83 -3.72
CA MET A 1 -6.85 17.61 -3.43
C MET A 1 -6.93 16.31 -2.65
N GLU A 2 -7.23 16.37 -1.35
CA GLU A 2 -7.52 15.17 -0.57
C GLU A 2 -8.93 14.69 -0.92
N THR A 3 -9.05 13.50 -1.51
CA THR A 3 -10.32 12.79 -1.64
C THR A 3 -10.38 11.76 -0.52
N THR A 4 -10.60 12.22 0.73
CA THR A 4 -11.01 11.30 1.80
C THR A 4 -12.35 10.73 1.37
N LYS A 5 -12.39 9.42 1.08
CA LYS A 5 -13.62 8.78 0.64
C LYS A 5 -14.42 8.51 1.91
N LEU A 6 -15.46 9.30 2.15
CA LEU A 6 -16.37 9.02 3.26
C LEU A 6 -17.07 7.68 3.00
N ILE A 7 -16.54 6.60 3.60
CA ILE A 7 -17.20 5.29 3.62
C ILE A 7 -18.30 5.38 4.69
N ASP A 8 -19.45 5.92 4.27
CA ASP A 8 -20.62 6.24 5.11
C ASP A 8 -21.51 5.03 5.41
N ASP A 9 -21.27 3.89 4.74
CA ASP A 9 -22.04 2.66 4.97
C ASP A 9 -21.57 1.93 6.23
N GLU A 10 -22.46 1.82 7.23
CA GLU A 10 -22.24 1.03 8.45
C GLU A 10 -22.10 -0.48 8.12
N ILE A 11 -21.18 -1.16 8.82
CA ILE A 11 -21.02 -2.61 8.72
C ILE A 11 -22.24 -3.25 9.40
N PRO A 12 -22.98 -4.16 8.72
CA PRO A 12 -24.14 -4.80 9.31
C PRO A 12 -23.78 -5.51 10.62
N PRO A 13 -24.55 -5.30 11.71
CA PRO A 13 -24.25 -5.91 13.00
C PRO A 13 -24.38 -7.43 12.92
N MET A 14 -23.51 -8.14 13.65
CA MET A 14 -23.57 -9.60 13.75
C MET A 14 -24.85 -10.04 14.47
N LYS A 15 -25.68 -10.83 13.79
CA LYS A 15 -26.88 -11.42 14.41
C LYS A 15 -26.48 -12.63 15.25
N LYS A 16 -26.81 -12.60 16.54
CA LYS A 16 -26.47 -13.67 17.48
C LYS A 16 -27.09 -15.00 17.01
N GLY A 17 -26.26 -16.01 16.77
CA GLY A 17 -26.69 -17.34 16.31
C GLY A 17 -26.83 -17.50 14.78
N GLN A 18 -26.50 -16.49 13.97
CA GLN A 18 -26.39 -16.61 12.52
C GLN A 18 -24.94 -16.38 12.06
N LEU A 19 -24.49 -17.17 11.09
CA LEU A 19 -23.28 -16.85 10.35
C LEU A 19 -23.58 -15.66 9.43
N ASN A 20 -22.91 -14.53 9.66
CA ASN A 20 -22.88 -13.46 8.69
C ASN A 20 -22.11 -13.93 7.45
N VAL A 21 -22.78 -13.99 6.30
CA VAL A 21 -22.15 -14.30 5.01
C VAL A 21 -21.80 -12.99 4.33
N TYR A 22 -20.50 -12.68 4.28
CA TYR A 22 -19.98 -11.54 3.52
C TYR A 22 -19.60 -12.00 2.12
N LYS A 23 -19.95 -11.21 1.11
CA LYS A 23 -19.41 -11.40 -0.24
C LYS A 23 -17.96 -10.92 -0.27
N PRO A 24 -17.13 -11.42 -1.19
CA PRO A 24 -15.78 -10.88 -1.39
C PRO A 24 -15.76 -9.36 -1.65
N SER A 25 -16.80 -8.83 -2.31
CA SER A 25 -16.99 -7.38 -2.50
C SER A 25 -17.12 -6.61 -1.19
N ASP A 26 -17.78 -7.21 -0.20
CA ASP A 26 -18.06 -6.61 1.10
C ASP A 26 -16.78 -6.53 1.94
N ILE A 27 -15.93 -7.57 1.86
CA ILE A 27 -14.62 -7.60 2.51
C ILE A 27 -13.70 -6.54 1.92
N LYS A 28 -13.69 -6.39 0.59
CA LYS A 28 -12.89 -5.36 -0.08
C LYS A 28 -13.34 -3.96 0.35
N ARG A 29 -14.64 -3.71 0.37
CA ARG A 29 -15.23 -2.40 0.68
C ARG A 29 -15.09 -2.02 2.16
N TRP A 30 -15.46 -2.92 3.08
CA TRP A 30 -15.45 -2.59 4.51
C TRP A 30 -14.15 -2.91 5.22
N GLY A 31 -13.48 -3.99 4.82
CA GLY A 31 -12.22 -4.41 5.43
C GLY A 31 -11.04 -3.67 4.83
N VAL A 32 -10.78 -3.86 3.54
CA VAL A 32 -9.55 -3.39 2.89
C VAL A 32 -9.55 -1.88 2.72
N GLU A 33 -10.62 -1.29 2.18
CA GLU A 33 -10.64 0.15 1.91
C GLU A 33 -10.62 0.99 3.21
N ARG A 34 -11.41 0.64 4.22
CA ARG A 34 -11.38 1.34 5.53
C ARG A 34 -10.04 1.15 6.23
N PHE A 35 -9.45 -0.04 6.18
CA PHE A 35 -8.13 -0.28 6.77
C PHE A 35 -7.06 0.57 6.09
N LEU A 36 -7.03 0.58 4.75
CA LEU A 36 -6.09 1.40 3.99
C LEU A 36 -6.30 2.89 4.27
N GLU A 37 -7.54 3.37 4.38
CA GLU A 37 -7.79 4.77 4.70
C GLU A 37 -7.37 5.16 6.14
N ALA A 38 -7.52 4.24 7.10
CA ALA A 38 -7.10 4.45 8.48
C ALA A 38 -5.57 4.38 8.67
N THR A 39 -4.89 3.56 7.88
CA THR A 39 -3.44 3.29 8.02
C THR A 39 -2.58 4.00 7.00
N ALA A 40 -3.16 4.50 5.91
CA ALA A 40 -2.43 5.27 4.92
C ALA A 40 -1.86 6.54 5.56
N VAL A 41 -0.57 6.74 5.35
CA VAL A 41 0.09 8.01 5.65
C VAL A 41 -0.50 9.04 4.67
N LYS A 42 -1.32 9.95 5.19
CA LYS A 42 -2.03 10.97 4.40
C LYS A 42 -1.12 12.13 4.01
N GLU A 43 -0.10 12.37 4.80
CA GLU A 43 0.93 13.35 4.48
C GLU A 43 1.84 12.80 3.38
N PRO A 44 2.20 13.62 2.37
CA PRO A 44 3.21 13.19 1.41
C PRO A 44 4.45 12.78 2.20
N PHE A 45 4.99 11.61 1.87
CA PHE A 45 6.23 11.10 2.46
C PHE A 45 7.39 11.97 1.94
N LEU A 46 7.51 13.18 2.49
CA LEU A 46 8.56 14.16 2.22
C LEU A 46 9.80 13.81 3.04
N ARG A 47 10.21 12.55 2.97
CA ARG A 47 11.54 12.20 3.45
C ARG A 47 12.51 12.68 2.38
N GLU A 48 13.33 13.65 2.71
CA GLU A 48 14.55 13.91 1.95
C GLU A 48 15.35 12.61 1.98
N PHE A 49 15.38 11.92 0.84
CA PHE A 49 16.23 10.76 0.70
C PHE A 49 17.66 11.28 0.61
N PRO A 50 18.60 10.70 1.37
CA PRO A 50 20.00 11.05 1.19
C PRO A 50 20.40 10.74 -0.25
N ASP A 51 21.08 11.70 -0.89
CA ASP A 51 21.70 11.45 -2.18
C ASP A 51 22.66 10.27 -2.06
N PHE A 52 22.67 9.41 -3.08
CA PHE A 52 23.67 8.35 -3.16
C PHE A 52 25.05 8.97 -3.31
N THR A 53 26.00 8.47 -2.52
CA THR A 53 27.41 8.84 -2.69
C THR A 53 27.94 8.35 -4.04
N GLU A 54 28.98 8.98 -4.57
CA GLU A 54 29.63 8.53 -5.81
C GLU A 54 30.09 7.06 -5.74
N ALA A 55 30.50 6.59 -4.56
CA ALA A 55 30.91 5.21 -4.34
C ALA A 55 29.72 4.23 -4.40
N GLU A 56 28.54 4.64 -3.93
CA GLU A 56 27.30 3.86 -4.05
C GLU A 56 26.83 3.80 -5.50
N ASN A 57 26.86 4.93 -6.21
CA ASN A 57 26.53 4.97 -7.63
C ASN A 57 27.43 4.06 -8.46
N ARG A 58 28.75 4.11 -8.22
CA ARG A 58 29.70 3.23 -8.92
C ARG A 58 29.43 1.74 -8.70
N ARG A 59 29.11 1.35 -7.47
CA ARG A 59 28.73 -0.05 -7.17
C ARG A 59 27.44 -0.45 -7.88
N MET A 60 26.47 0.47 -7.98
CA MET A 60 25.24 0.22 -8.71
C MET A 60 25.50 0.06 -10.22
N ASP A 61 26.35 0.90 -10.80
CA ASP A 61 26.74 0.82 -12.22
C ASP A 61 27.43 -0.51 -12.55
N GLU A 62 28.29 -1.00 -11.65
CA GLU A 62 28.93 -2.31 -11.78
C GLU A 62 27.92 -3.46 -11.74
N LEU A 63 26.95 -3.41 -10.82
CA LEU A 63 25.87 -4.41 -10.74
C LEU A 63 24.95 -4.38 -11.97
N LEU A 64 24.64 -3.20 -12.50
CA LEU A 64 23.85 -3.06 -13.72
C LEU A 64 24.60 -3.60 -14.92
N ALA A 65 25.90 -3.31 -15.04
CA ALA A 65 26.73 -3.82 -16.12
C ALA A 65 26.91 -5.35 -16.05
N GLU A 66 26.89 -5.93 -14.85
CA GLU A 66 26.91 -7.39 -14.65
C GLU A 66 25.54 -8.02 -14.97
N GLY A 67 24.45 -7.39 -14.54
CA GLY A 67 23.08 -7.83 -14.82
C GLY A 67 22.71 -7.77 -16.31
N ASP A 68 23.18 -6.74 -17.03
CA ASP A 68 23.00 -6.61 -18.49
C ASP A 68 23.81 -7.65 -19.28
N LYS A 69 24.91 -8.16 -18.70
CA LYS A 69 25.71 -9.27 -19.26
C LYS A 69 25.13 -10.65 -18.95
N GLY A 70 24.12 -10.73 -18.09
CA GLY A 70 23.54 -11.97 -17.58
C GLY A 70 22.02 -11.96 -17.63
N ALA A 71 21.44 -11.98 -18.83
CA ALA A 71 20.04 -12.34 -18.99
C ALA A 71 19.84 -13.81 -18.60
N VAL A 72 19.02 -14.03 -17.56
CA VAL A 72 18.24 -15.27 -17.37
C VAL A 72 16.77 -14.88 -17.39
#